data_AF-A0A084DN97-F1
#
_entry.id   AF-A0A084DN97-F1
#
_cell.length_a   1.000
_cell.length_b   1.000
_cell.length_c   1.000
_cell.angle_alpha   90.00
_cell.angle_beta   90.00
_cell.angle_gamma   90.00
#
_symmetry.space_group_name_H-M   'P 1'
#
loop_
_entity.id
_entity.type
_entity.pdbx_description
1 polymer ?
#
loop_
_entity_poly.entity_id
_entity_poly.type
_entity_poly.pdbx_seq_one_letter_code
_entity_poly.pdbx_strand_id
1 'polypeptide(L)'
;MRILNRCPHCRTRATARSSREMSLTFREITFQCSNPECGHTYVVNMEFARTLSPSAIPNLSLQLPLSPHVRERLAAQLELPV
;
A
#
# COMPACT_ATOMS: atom_id res chain seq x y z
N MET A 1 11.99 -5.13 7.67
CA MET A 1 12.15 -4.36 6.41
C MET A 1 11.69 -2.92 6.63
N ARG A 2 12.48 -1.91 6.25
CA ARG A 2 12.05 -0.49 6.27
C ARG A 2 11.47 -0.13 4.90
N ILE A 3 10.27 0.47 4.86
CA ILE A 3 9.68 0.97 3.61
C ILE A 3 10.50 2.18 3.13
N LEU A 4 10.90 2.16 1.86
CA LEU A 4 11.74 3.18 1.24
C LEU A 4 11.00 3.87 0.12
N ASN A 5 11.08 5.20 0.12
CA ASN A 5 10.57 6.05 -0.95
C ASN A 5 11.76 6.83 -1.54
N ARG A 6 11.72 7.16 -2.84
CA ARG A 6 12.73 8.05 -3.44
C ARG A 6 12.23 9.48 -3.33
N CYS A 7 13.03 10.35 -2.72
CA CYS A 7 12.71 11.76 -2.60
C CYS A 7 12.31 12.34 -3.97
N PRO A 8 11.19 13.07 -4.08
CA PRO A 8 10.75 13.63 -5.36
C PRO A 8 11.71 14.70 -5.89
N HIS A 9 12.46 15.38 -5.02
CA HIS A 9 13.41 16.43 -5.42
C HIS A 9 14.76 15.89 -5.88
N CYS A 10 15.40 15.04 -5.08
CA CYS A 10 16.79 14.62 -5.33
C CYS A 10 16.96 13.12 -5.60
N ARG A 11 15.86 12.33 -5.62
CA ARG A 11 15.84 10.88 -5.86
C ARG A 11 16.65 10.02 -4.88
N THR A 12 17.30 10.66 -3.90
CA THR A 12 17.97 9.99 -2.78
C THR A 12 16.93 9.26 -1.94
N ARG A 13 17.37 8.17 -1.31
CA ARG A 13 16.55 7.36 -0.41
C ARG A 13 15.94 8.24 0.68
N ALA A 14 14.64 8.11 0.89
CA ALA A 14 13.94 8.66 2.04
C ALA A 14 13.50 7.52 2.96
N THR A 15 13.50 7.78 4.26
CA THR A 15 13.13 6.81 5.30
C THR A 15 11.82 7.22 5.95
N ALA A 16 10.90 6.28 6.11
CA ALA A 16 9.69 6.49 6.90
C ALA A 16 10.05 6.76 8.37
N ARG A 17 9.49 7.84 8.94
CA ARG A 17 9.74 8.30 10.32
C ARG A 17 8.56 8.02 11.23
N SER A 18 7.35 8.25 10.74
CA SER A 18 6.12 7.95 11.46
C SER A 18 5.05 7.50 10.48
N SER A 19 4.06 6.78 11.00
CA SER A 19 2.87 6.42 10.24
C SER A 19 1.64 6.58 11.11
N ARG A 20 0.62 7.23 10.56
CA ARG A 20 -0.68 7.43 11.18
C ARG A 20 -1.72 6.62 10.42
N GLU A 21 -2.46 5.79 11.15
CA GLU A 21 -3.63 5.13 10.59
C GLU A 21 -4.78 6.12 10.50
N MET A 22 -5.41 6.18 9.33
CA MET A 22 -6.53 7.07 9.05
C MET A 22 -7.82 6.30 8.82
N SER A 23 -7.73 5.09 8.27
CA SER A 23 -8.80 4.10 8.18
C SER A 23 -8.22 2.69 8.08
N LEU A 24 -9.09 1.67 8.04
CA LEU A 24 -8.68 0.28 7.79
C LEU A 24 -7.91 0.09 6.47
N THR A 25 -8.07 0.99 5.50
CA THR A 25 -7.46 0.91 4.16
C THR A 25 -6.50 2.05 3.85
N PHE A 26 -6.26 2.98 4.78
CA PHE A 26 -5.53 4.21 4.50
C PHE A 26 -4.61 4.63 5.64
N ARG A 27 -3.38 4.99 5.30
CA ARG A 27 -2.36 5.49 6.23
C ARG A 27 -1.62 6.68 5.63
N GLU A 28 -1.31 7.64 6.47
CA GLU A 28 -0.30 8.66 6.17
C GLU A 28 1.06 8.21 6.69
N ILE A 29 2.11 8.43 5.91
CA ILE A 29 3.48 8.11 6.29
C ILE A 29 4.35 9.34 6.08
N THR A 30 4.99 9.81 7.15
CA THR A 30 5.98 10.88 7.07
C THR A 30 7.33 10.29 6.67
N PHE A 31 7.87 10.73 5.54
CA PHE A 31 9.20 10.41 5.05
C PHE A 31 10.15 11.58 5.25
N GLN A 32 11.42 11.24 5.49
CA GLN A 32 12.52 12.20 5.51
C GLN A 32 13.62 11.76 4.55
N CYS A 33 14.04 12.65 3.66
CA CYS A 33 15.16 12.46 2.75
C CYS A 33 16.46 12.25 3.53
N SER A 34 17.29 11.30 3.09
CA SER A 34 18.60 11.05 3.71
C SER A 34 19.74 11.90 3.14
N ASN A 35 19.52 12.65 2.05
CA ASN A 35 20.48 13.64 1.59
C ASN A 35 20.38 14.88 2.50
N PRO A 36 21.42 15.22 3.30
CA PRO A 36 21.41 16.38 4.19
C PRO A 36 21.28 17.71 3.45
N GLU A 37 21.77 17.81 2.21
CA GLU A 37 21.60 19.02 1.40
C GLU A 37 20.16 19.21 0.94
N CYS A 38 19.42 18.10 0.78
CA CYS A 38 18.01 18.16 0.38
C CYS A 38 17.10 18.37 1.58
N GLY A 39 17.29 17.64 2.69
CA GLY A 39 16.53 17.78 3.94
C GLY A 39 15.02 17.55 3.87
N HIS A 40 14.46 17.29 2.67
CA HIS A 40 13.02 17.30 2.43
C HIS A 40 12.28 16.28 3.31
N THR A 41 11.25 16.75 4.00
CA THR A 41 10.37 15.96 4.84
C THR A 41 8.95 16.11 4.33
N TYR A 42 8.26 15.00 4.11
CA TYR A 42 7.00 14.98 3.36
C TYR A 42 6.10 13.83 3.79
N VAL A 43 4.80 13.96 3.53
CA VAL A 43 3.81 12.92 3.81
C VAL A 43 3.47 12.18 2.51
N VAL A 44 3.34 10.86 2.62
CA VAL A 44 2.86 9.98 1.53
C VAL A 44 1.58 9.30 1.98
N ASN A 45 0.61 9.28 1.07
CA ASN A 45 -0.64 8.56 1.18
C ASN A 45 -0.41 7.09 0.80
N MET A 46 -0.60 6.18 1.76
CA MET A 46 -0.50 4.73 1.54
C MET A 46 -1.88 4.10 1.66
N GLU A 47 -2.34 3.49 0.57
CA GLU A 47 -3.64 2.83 0.48
C GLU A 47 -3.52 1.35 0.10
N PHE A 48 -4.46 0.54 0.60
CA PHE A 48 -4.62 -0.84 0.16
C PHE A 48 -5.37 -0.86 -1.17
N ALA A 49 -4.65 -0.94 -2.28
CA ALA A 49 -5.24 -0.78 -3.61
C ALA A 49 -6.06 -2.01 -4.08
N ARG A 50 -5.57 -3.23 -3.85
CA ARG A 50 -6.24 -4.48 -4.26
C ARG A 50 -5.67 -5.71 -3.57
N THR A 51 -6.49 -6.75 -3.48
CA THR A 51 -6.13 -8.07 -2.95
C THR A 51 -5.50 -8.93 -4.04
N LEU A 52 -4.25 -9.35 -3.82
CA LEU A 52 -3.51 -10.29 -4.68
C LEU A 52 -3.64 -11.75 -4.23
N SER A 53 -3.99 -11.98 -2.98
CA SER A 53 -4.32 -13.30 -2.43
C SER A 53 -5.38 -13.10 -1.34
N PRO A 54 -6.55 -13.74 -1.40
CA PRO A 54 -7.55 -13.66 -0.34
C PRO A 54 -6.98 -14.07 1.01
N SER A 55 -7.43 -13.41 2.08
CA SER A 55 -7.09 -13.80 3.46
C SER A 55 -7.80 -15.11 3.81
N ALA A 56 -7.11 -16.00 4.54
CA ALA A 56 -7.73 -17.17 5.16
C ALA A 56 -8.64 -16.79 6.36
N ILE A 57 -8.54 -15.55 6.85
CA ILE A 57 -9.33 -14.99 7.95
C ILE A 57 -9.82 -13.60 7.49
N PRO A 58 -10.88 -13.52 6.66
CA PRO A 58 -11.34 -12.26 6.10
C PRO A 58 -12.06 -11.41 7.15
N ASN A 59 -11.77 -10.11 7.18
CA ASN A 59 -12.63 -9.15 7.86
C ASN A 59 -13.80 -8.77 6.93
N LEU A 60 -15.01 -9.23 7.24
CA LEU A 60 -16.19 -9.04 6.39
C LEU A 60 -16.65 -7.56 6.31
N SER A 61 -16.21 -6.71 7.22
CA SER A 61 -16.45 -5.26 7.16
C SER A 61 -15.51 -4.53 6.20
N LEU A 62 -14.49 -5.22 5.67
CA LEU A 62 -13.49 -4.65 4.77
C LEU A 62 -13.68 -5.17 3.35
N GLN A 63 -13.99 -4.26 2.43
CA GLN A 63 -14.12 -4.58 1.00
C GLN A 63 -12.92 -4.01 0.24
N LEU A 64 -12.07 -4.91 -0.27
CA LEU A 64 -10.96 -4.57 -1.15
C LEU A 64 -11.19 -5.23 -2.52
N PRO A 65 -10.94 -4.53 -3.63
CA PRO A 65 -11.09 -5.14 -4.94
C PRO A 65 -10.06 -6.25 -5.13
N LEU A 66 -10.47 -7.37 -5.72
CA LEU A 66 -9.54 -8.40 -6.18
C LEU A 66 -8.81 -7.93 -7.44
N SER A 67 -7.54 -8.30 -7.59
CA SER A 67 -6.86 -8.14 -8.87
C SER A 67 -7.54 -8.99 -9.97
N PRO A 68 -7.49 -8.56 -11.25
CA PRO A 68 -8.17 -9.26 -12.35
C PRO A 68 -7.85 -10.76 -12.41
N HIS A 69 -6.56 -11.10 -12.40
CA HIS A 69 -6.09 -12.49 -12.42
C HIS A 69 -6.60 -13.34 -11.24
N VAL A 70 -6.73 -12.76 -10.05
CA VAL A 70 -7.24 -13.49 -8.87
C VAL A 70 -8.74 -13.71 -9.01
N ARG A 71 -9.47 -12.71 -9.51
CA ARG A 71 -10.91 -12.81 -9.76
C ARG A 71 -11.22 -13.90 -10.77
N GLU A 72 -10.52 -13.92 -11.90
CA GLU A 72 -10.67 -14.93 -12.95
C GLU A 72 -10.39 -16.35 -12.43
N ARG A 73 -9.28 -16.52 -11.70
CA ARG A 73 -8.93 -17.82 -11.09
C ARG A 73 -9.99 -18.31 -10.12
N LEU A 74 -10.52 -17.41 -9.29
CA LEU A 74 -11.56 -17.76 -8.32
C LEU A 74 -12.88 -18.11 -9.03
N ALA A 75 -13.27 -17.37 -10.06
CA ALA A 75 -14.46 -17.65 -10.86
C ALA A 75 -14.37 -19.04 -11.51
N ALA A 76 -13.21 -19.40 -12.08
CA ALA A 76 -12.97 -20.70 -12.67
C ALA A 76 -13.05 -21.85 -11.64
N GLN A 77 -12.56 -21.64 -10.42
CA GLN A 77 -12.61 -22.64 -9.35
C GLN A 77 -14.02 -22.87 -8.80
N LEU A 78 -14.87 -21.84 -8.85
CA LEU A 78 -16.23 -21.87 -8.31
C LEU A 78 -17.29 -22.11 -9.40
N GLU A 79 -16.88 -22.35 -10.65
CA GLU A 79 -17.77 -22.54 -11.81
C GLU A 79 -18.79 -21.40 -11.98
N LEU A 80 -18.42 -20.19 -11.58
CA LEU A 80 -19.29 -19.02 -11.67
C LEU A 80 -19.29 -18.45 -13.11
N PRO A 81 -20.44 -18.00 -13.64
CA PRO A 81 -20.46 -17.27 -14.90
C PRO A 81 -19.69 -15.94 -14.77
N VAL A 82 -18.82 -15.67 -15.75
CA VAL A 82 -17.92 -14.51 -15.80
C VAL A 82 -18.64 -13.28 -16.31
#